data_AF-A0A7C5BHT8-F1
#
_entry.id   AF-A0A7C5BHT8-F1
#
_cell.length_a   1.000
_cell.length_b   1.000
_cell.length_c   1.000
_cell.angle_alpha   90.00
_cell.angle_beta   90.00
_cell.angle_gamma   90.00
#
_symmetry.space_group_name_H-M   'P 1'
#
loop_
_entity.id
_entity.type
_entity.pdbx_description
1 polymer ?
#
loop_
_entity_poly.entity_id
_entity_poly.type
_entity_poly.pdbx_seq_one_letter_code
_entity_poly.pdbx_strand_id
1 'polypeptide(L)' 'MDKDLSKVKAWEVLNPNPPKVTTSANAHQVFDLLSRSTIGKVVVTDDRGKVVGTCGLYEIAEAYNREIRKIKHGKADVR' A
#
# COMPACT_ATOMS: atom_id res chain seq x y z
N MET A 1 -20.49 29.14 -6.41
CA MET A 1 -21.13 27.90 -6.89
C MET A 1 -20.78 26.81 -5.88
N ASP A 2 -21.64 26.60 -4.89
CA ASP A 2 -21.46 25.49 -3.94
C ASP A 2 -21.62 24.19 -4.71
N LYS A 3 -20.51 23.46 -4.89
CA LYS A 3 -20.59 22.09 -5.39
C LYS A 3 -21.10 21.22 -4.26
N ASP A 4 -22.36 20.84 -4.35
CA ASP A 4 -22.95 19.79 -3.54
C ASP A 4 -22.20 18.47 -3.77
N LEU A 5 -21.23 18.18 -2.90
CA LEU A 5 -20.36 17.00 -3.00
C LEU A 5 -21.15 15.68 -2.93
N SER A 6 -22.39 15.68 -2.40
CA SER A 6 -23.23 14.48 -2.33
C SER A 6 -23.63 13.94 -3.71
N LYS A 7 -23.53 14.77 -4.76
CA LYS A 7 -23.84 14.40 -6.15
C LYS A 7 -22.62 13.97 -6.97
N VAL A 8 -21.41 14.22 -6.48
CA VAL A 8 -20.18 13.85 -7.18
C VAL A 8 -19.98 12.34 -7.05
N LYS A 9 -19.91 11.64 -8.18
CA LYS A 9 -19.73 10.18 -8.20
C LYS A 9 -18.26 9.82 -7.97
N ALA A 10 -18.01 8.66 -7.36
CA ALA A 10 -16.65 8.16 -7.13
C ALA A 10 -15.82 8.02 -8.43
N TRP A 11 -16.46 7.70 -9.56
CA TRP A 11 -15.75 7.60 -10.85
C TRP A 11 -15.20 8.94 -11.35
N GLU A 12 -15.80 10.06 -10.92
CA GLU A 12 -15.39 11.41 -11.32
C GLU A 12 -14.15 11.89 -10.56
N VAL A 13 -13.81 11.24 -9.44
CA VAL A 13 -12.73 11.66 -8.54
C VAL A 13 -11.64 10.59 -8.35
N LEU A 14 -11.80 9.40 -8.95
CA LEU A 14 -10.79 8.35 -8.90
C LEU A 14 -9.60 8.66 -9.81
N ASN A 15 -8.44 8.08 -9.50
CA ASN A 15 -7.34 8.00 -10.46
C ASN A 15 -7.65 6.87 -11.47
N PRO A 16 -7.85 7.14 -12.77
CA PRO A 16 -8.21 6.11 -13.75
C PRO A 16 -7.07 5.13 -14.03
N ASN A 17 -5.84 5.48 -13.67
CA ASN A 17 -4.67 4.63 -13.79
C ASN A 17 -3.89 4.62 -12.47
N PRO A 18 -4.43 3.98 -11.40
CA PRO A 18 -3.74 3.93 -10.13
C PRO A 18 -2.46 3.10 -10.27
N PRO A 19 -1.38 3.43 -9.52
CA PRO A 19 -0.18 2.60 -9.48
C PRO A 19 -0.54 1.19 -9.03
N LYS A 20 0.06 0.20 -9.69
CA LYS A 20 -0.19 -1.21 -9.42
C LYS A 20 1.12 -1.93 -9.15
N VAL A 21 1.05 -2.92 -8.27
CA VAL A 21 2.10 -3.91 -8.03
C VAL A 21 1.47 -5.30 -8.06
N THR A 22 2.27 -6.31 -8.37
CA THR A 22 1.84 -7.71 -8.30
C THR A 22 1.98 -8.24 -6.87
N THR A 23 1.29 -9.33 -6.55
CA THR A 23 1.42 -10.04 -5.26
C THR A 23 2.83 -10.55 -4.97
N SER A 24 3.73 -10.60 -5.97
CA SER A 24 5.13 -10.94 -5.82
C SER A 24 6.04 -9.78 -5.38
N ALA A 25 5.53 -8.54 -5.37
CA ALA A 25 6.31 -7.38 -4.93
C ALA A 25 6.55 -7.43 -3.41
N ASN A 26 7.79 -7.14 -2.99
CA ASN A 26 8.14 -7.07 -1.58
C ASN A 26 7.84 -5.70 -0.97
N ALA A 27 7.84 -5.62 0.36
CA ALA A 27 7.50 -4.39 1.09
C ALA A 27 8.41 -3.19 0.74
N HIS A 28 9.70 -3.43 0.42
CA HIS A 28 10.61 -2.36 0.03
C HIS A 28 10.25 -1.79 -1.34
N GLN A 29 9.92 -2.64 -2.32
CA GLN A 29 9.45 -2.19 -3.64
C GLN A 29 8.16 -1.36 -3.54
N VAL A 30 7.23 -1.77 -2.66
CA VAL A 30 6.00 -1.02 -2.41
C VAL A 30 6.29 0.33 -1.73
N PHE A 31 7.21 0.35 -0.75
CA PHE A 31 7.63 1.59 -0.09
C PHE A 31 8.33 2.56 -1.06
N ASP A 32 9.20 2.06 -1.92
CA ASP A 32 9.88 2.86 -2.94
C ASP A 32 8.87 3.51 -3.90
N LEU A 33 7.84 2.76 -4.31
CA LEU A 33 6.78 3.29 -5.15
C LEU A 33 5.94 4.36 -4.41
N LEU A 34 5.57 4.10 -3.16
CA LEU A 34 4.82 5.04 -2.34
C LEU A 34 5.61 6.33 -2.07
N SER A 35 6.90 6.23 -1.71
CA SER A 35 7.76 7.38 -1.36
C SER A 35 8.08 8.31 -2.52
N ARG A 36 8.05 7.80 -3.75
CA ARG A 36 8.30 8.57 -4.98
C ARG A 36 7.02 9.16 -5.59
N SER A 37 5.86 8.87 -5.00
CA SER A 37 4.57 9.29 -5.53
C SER A 37 3.83 10.18 -4.53
N THR A 38 2.93 11.03 -5.01
CA THR A 38 1.96 11.75 -4.18
C THR A 38 0.78 10.86 -3.76
N ILE A 39 0.87 9.56 -4.02
CA ILE A 39 -0.24 8.61 -3.96
C ILE A 39 -0.13 7.81 -2.68
N GLY A 40 -1.15 7.90 -1.82
CA GLY A 40 -1.11 7.28 -0.49
C GLY A 40 -1.31 5.76 -0.48
N LYS A 41 -1.70 5.16 -1.62
CA LYS A 41 -1.99 3.72 -1.76
C LYS A 41 -1.66 3.21 -3.15
N VAL A 42 -1.25 1.95 -3.23
CA VAL A 42 -1.08 1.19 -4.47
C VAL A 42 -2.12 0.08 -4.55
N VAL A 43 -2.53 -0.27 -5.76
CA VAL A 43 -3.39 -1.44 -6.01
C VAL A 43 -2.50 -2.68 -6.13
N VAL A 44 -2.87 -3.75 -5.43
CA VAL A 44 -2.19 -5.04 -5.54
C VAL A 44 -3.02 -5.95 -6.42
N THR A 45 -2.42 -6.50 -7.46
CA THR A 45 -3.06 -7.46 -8.38
C THR A 45 -2.35 -8.81 -8.36
N ASP A 46 -3.06 -9.87 -8.75
CA ASP A 46 -2.41 -11.13 -9.11
C ASP A 46 -1.74 -11.03 -10.50
N ASP A 47 -1.15 -12.15 -10.95
CA ASP A 47 -0.50 -12.31 -12.25
C ASP A 47 -1.48 -12.22 -13.44
N ARG A 48 -2.78 -12.39 -13.19
CA ARG A 48 -3.86 -12.27 -14.18
C ARG A 48 -4.49 -10.88 -14.20
N GLY A 49 -3.97 -9.95 -13.39
CA GLY A 49 -4.47 -8.57 -13.29
C GLY A 49 -5.73 -8.42 -12.44
N LYS A 50 -6.18 -9.47 -11.73
CA LYS A 50 -7.29 -9.37 -10.79
C LYS A 50 -6.84 -8.61 -9.55
N VAL A 51 -7.64 -7.65 -9.10
CA VAL A 51 -7.38 -6.91 -7.85
C VAL A 51 -7.49 -7.85 -6.66
N VAL A 52 -6.42 -7.87 -5.85
CA VAL A 52 -6.34 -8.60 -4.58
C VAL A 52 -6.59 -7.67 -3.40
N GLY A 53 -6.15 -6.41 -3.48
CA GLY A 53 -6.35 -5.42 -2.44
C GLY A 53 -5.60 -4.11 -2.67
N THR A 54 -5.36 -3.36 -1.59
CA THR A 54 -4.56 -2.12 -1.61
C THR A 54 -3.50 -2.15 -0.52
N CYS A 55 -2.37 -1.48 -0.75
CA CYS A 55 -1.32 -1.31 0.24
C CYS A 55 -0.92 0.17 0.32
N GLY A 56 -0.89 0.75 1.51
CA GLY A 56 -0.43 2.11 1.77
C GLY A 56 0.70 2.16 2.79
N LEU A 57 1.07 3.38 3.19
CA LEU A 57 2.16 3.59 4.16
C LEU A 57 1.88 2.93 5.51
N TYR A 58 0.62 2.85 5.95
CA TYR A 58 0.24 2.21 7.20
C TYR A 58 0.58 0.71 7.21
N GLU A 59 0.14 -0.04 6.19
CA GLU A 59 0.40 -1.48 6.09
C GLU A 59 1.91 -1.77 6.01
N ILE A 60 2.65 -0.92 5.29
CA ILE A 60 4.11 -1.00 5.20
C ILE A 60 4.77 -0.74 6.55
N ALA A 61 4.38 0.32 7.26
CA ALA A 61 4.94 0.65 8.58
C ALA A 61 4.69 -0.47 9.59
N GLU A 62 3.47 -1.03 9.63
CA GLU A 62 3.14 -2.18 10.47
C GLU A 62 3.98 -3.41 10.12
N ALA A 63 4.22 -3.67 8.83
CA ALA A 63 5.08 -4.77 8.39
C ALA A 63 6.52 -4.58 8.89
N TYR A 64 7.12 -3.41 8.71
CA TYR A 64 8.46 -3.11 9.22
C TYR A 64 8.55 -3.22 10.74
N ASN A 65 7.57 -2.66 11.47
CA ASN A 65 7.52 -2.75 12.92
C ASN A 65 7.48 -4.20 13.41
N ARG A 66 6.66 -5.04 12.77
CA ARG A 66 6.58 -6.47 13.07
C ARG A 66 7.91 -7.18 12.86
N GLU A 67 8.60 -6.92 11.75
CA GLU A 67 9.90 -7.56 11.48
C GLU A 67 10.99 -7.07 12.46
N ILE A 68 11.02 -5.78 12.81
CA ILE A 68 11.93 -5.25 13.84
C ILE A 68 11.68 -5.91 15.20
N ARG A 69 10.42 -6.10 15.59
CA ARG A 69 10.06 -6.79 16.84
C ARG A 69 10.56 -8.24 16.84
N LYS A 70 10.41 -8.97 15.73
CA LYS A 70 10.94 -10.35 15.62
C LYS A 70 12.46 -10.40 15.81
N ILE A 71 13.19 -9.46 15.20
CA ILE A 71 14.65 -9.39 15.34
C ILE A 71 15.06 -9.12 16.80
N LYS A 72 14.35 -8.23 17.49
CA LYS A 72 14.65 -7.88 18.89
C LYS A 72 14.39 -9.05 19.84
N HIS A 73 13.30 -9.79 19.66
CA HIS A 73 12.97 -10.93 20.53
C HIS A 73 13.81 -12.17 20.19
N GLY A 74 14.08 -12.44 18.91
CA GLY A 74 14.95 -13.56 18.50
C GLY A 74 16.41 -13.41 18.94
N LYS A 75 16.88 -12.20 19.28
CA LYS A 75 18.20 -11.98 19.89
C LYS A 75 18.23 -12.20 21.41
N ALA A 76 17.07 -12.23 22.07
CA ALA A 76 16.98 -12.43 23.52
C ALA A 76 17.07 -13.92 23.91
N ASP A 77 16.63 -14.84 23.04
CA ASP A 77 16.64 -16.29 23.28
C ASP A 77 17.98 -16.99 23.00
N VAL A 78 19.00 -16.27 22.49
CA VAL A 78 20.32 -16.83 22.12
C VAL A 78 21.43 -16.34 23.07
N ARG A 79 21.08 -16.01 24.33
CA ARG A 79 22.03 -15.58 25.35
C ARG A 79 21.87 -16.36 26.64
#